data_AF-A0A3D5FW21-F1
#
_entry.id   AF-A0A3D5FW21-F1
#
_cell.length_a   1.000
_cell.length_b   1.000
_cell.length_c   1.000
_cell.angle_alpha   90.00
_cell.angle_beta   90.00
_cell.angle_gamma   90.00
#
_symmetry.space_group_name_H-M   'P 1'
#
loop_
_entity.id
_entity.type
_entity.pdbx_description
1 polymer ?
#
loop_
_entity_poly.entity_id
_entity_poly.type
_entity_poly.pdbx_seq_one_letter_code
_entity_poly.pdbx_strand_id
1 'polypeptide(L)'
;MAAVLELGQRRELFVDDLLIDRLDGTRQQLHAPELRGYVLNVQPPHENACTACYNLIGDGDGGLFLYYRGFYPIGVNYADHHEQQTCNVLLSYDGVHFHRPSLGLFEGASDDAPGVAQNTIWQGYEAHNFCAFVDENPAIDPAARFKAVGGGGHDRLFGFQSDDGLRWDRVQEDPLQIKGAFDSVNVPMWDGHVGCYRLFSRYFEEIDGQRIRAIQSCTSEDFINWSEPVPHQYADGVPLEQFYTNATVACPGAEHILLSFPMRFLPNRNLDTEGMDYPGEGLSDAVFMSSRDGVQWDRRFRQAWLRPGRDPRNWTHRNQTTAVGIIDTGDSEWSMYVSQHYGWNDNHLRRVTVRPWGFASVRADDHGEALTPPLTFDGAELHLNYATSAAGSVRVEIQDGDGKPLPGYGLDDAQHLFGDEIDDVARWTSDSDVSSLIGRTVRLRVVLEDADLFSLRFG
;
A
#
# COMPACT_ATOMS: atom_id res chain seq x y z
N MET A 1 26.06 -23.95 -4.01
CA MET A 1 25.05 -24.19 -2.96
C MET A 1 24.08 -23.02 -3.03
N ALA A 2 22.77 -23.29 -3.07
CA ALA A 2 21.78 -22.21 -2.94
C ALA A 2 22.00 -21.50 -1.59
N ALA A 3 21.80 -20.19 -1.54
CA ALA A 3 21.86 -19.45 -0.28
C ALA A 3 20.77 -19.98 0.67
N VAL A 4 21.11 -20.16 1.94
CA VAL A 4 20.14 -20.51 2.98
C VAL A 4 19.43 -19.23 3.41
N LEU A 5 18.10 -19.28 3.41
CA LEU A 5 17.25 -18.17 3.80
C LEU A 5 17.04 -18.13 5.33
N GLU A 6 17.45 -17.04 5.97
CA GLU A 6 17.22 -16.82 7.41
C GLU A 6 15.86 -16.14 7.65
N LEU A 7 14.84 -16.92 8.01
CA LEU A 7 13.50 -16.37 8.26
C LEU A 7 13.34 -15.73 9.64
N GLY A 8 14.04 -16.28 10.64
CA GLY A 8 13.78 -15.94 12.05
C GLY A 8 12.35 -16.31 12.44
N GLN A 9 11.61 -15.36 13.00
CA GLN A 9 10.17 -15.48 13.31
C GLN A 9 9.29 -14.60 12.41
N ARG A 10 9.87 -14.02 11.35
CA ARG A 10 9.16 -13.07 10.49
C ARG A 10 8.07 -13.77 9.69
N ARG A 11 6.97 -13.06 9.46
CA ARG A 11 5.96 -13.47 8.50
C ARG A 11 6.40 -13.15 7.08
N GLU A 12 6.35 -14.15 6.22
CA GLU A 12 6.67 -14.02 4.81
C GLU A 12 5.45 -14.30 3.95
N LEU A 13 5.26 -13.48 2.91
CA LEU A 13 4.12 -13.52 2.00
C LEU A 13 4.54 -14.11 0.65
N PHE A 14 3.59 -14.71 -0.07
CA PHE A 14 3.81 -15.21 -1.44
C PHE A 14 3.64 -14.14 -2.54
N VAL A 15 3.99 -12.89 -2.23
CA VAL A 15 3.92 -11.73 -3.15
C VAL A 15 5.14 -11.64 -4.09
N ASP A 16 6.23 -12.33 -3.77
CA ASP A 16 7.46 -12.41 -4.55
C ASP A 16 8.01 -13.87 -4.59
N ASP A 17 9.22 -14.07 -5.09
CA ASP A 17 9.85 -15.40 -5.21
C ASP A 17 10.67 -15.84 -3.99
N LEU A 18 10.74 -15.06 -2.91
CA LEU A 18 11.66 -15.36 -1.80
C LEU A 18 11.46 -16.77 -1.22
N LEU A 19 10.20 -17.19 -1.10
CA LEU A 19 9.81 -18.49 -0.54
C LEU A 19 9.63 -19.59 -1.60
N ILE A 20 9.99 -19.36 -2.86
CA ILE A 20 9.62 -20.26 -3.96
C ILE A 20 10.88 -20.78 -4.66
N ASP A 21 11.19 -22.05 -4.46
CA ASP A 21 12.16 -22.79 -5.28
C ASP A 21 11.47 -23.52 -6.43
N ARG A 22 10.30 -24.12 -6.16
CA ARG A 22 9.52 -24.84 -7.17
C ARG A 22 8.03 -24.73 -6.92
N LEU A 23 7.28 -24.59 -8.01
CA LEU A 23 5.83 -24.78 -8.08
C LEU A 23 5.52 -25.93 -9.05
N ASP A 24 4.68 -26.88 -8.65
CA ASP A 24 4.20 -27.97 -9.50
C ASP A 24 2.69 -28.14 -9.30
N GLY A 25 1.89 -27.98 -10.35
CA GLY A 25 0.42 -27.89 -10.22
C GLY A 25 -0.10 -26.67 -9.46
N THR A 26 0.79 -25.77 -9.03
CA THR A 26 0.47 -24.52 -8.32
C THR A 26 0.92 -23.29 -9.10
N ARG A 27 0.38 -22.12 -8.75
CA ARG A 27 0.82 -20.81 -9.29
C ARG A 27 0.70 -19.73 -8.23
N GLN A 28 1.44 -18.64 -8.39
CA GLN A 28 1.11 -17.43 -7.66
C GLN A 28 -0.12 -16.72 -8.24
N GLN A 29 -0.98 -16.23 -7.35
CA GLN A 29 -2.26 -15.61 -7.69
C GLN A 29 -2.43 -14.30 -6.92
N LEU A 30 -2.63 -13.18 -7.63
CA LEU A 30 -3.03 -11.91 -7.01
C LEU A 30 -4.52 -11.95 -6.66
N HIS A 31 -4.88 -11.39 -5.51
CA HIS A 31 -6.26 -11.26 -5.06
C HIS A 31 -6.73 -9.81 -5.16
N ALA A 32 -7.88 -9.61 -5.79
CA ALA A 32 -8.53 -8.30 -5.85
C ALA A 32 -9.18 -7.99 -4.49
N PRO A 33 -9.24 -6.72 -4.08
CA PRO A 33 -9.89 -6.37 -2.83
C PRO A 33 -11.41 -6.46 -2.96
N GLU A 34 -12.11 -6.62 -1.84
CA GLU A 34 -13.56 -6.60 -1.82
C GLU A 34 -14.08 -5.17 -1.67
N LEU A 35 -15.08 -4.80 -2.48
CA LEU A 35 -15.69 -3.48 -2.40
C LEU A 35 -16.63 -3.40 -1.18
N ARG A 36 -16.47 -2.36 -0.35
CA ARG A 36 -17.38 -2.01 0.75
C ARG A 36 -18.10 -0.69 0.45
N GLY A 37 -18.74 -0.14 1.48
CA GLY A 37 -19.47 1.13 1.42
C GLY A 37 -18.57 2.35 1.21
N TYR A 38 -19.21 3.49 0.94
CA TYR A 38 -18.56 4.78 0.82
C TYR A 38 -18.27 5.37 2.20
N VAL A 39 -17.11 6.01 2.33
CA VAL A 39 -16.69 6.66 3.60
C VAL A 39 -16.59 8.18 3.49
N LEU A 40 -16.47 8.68 2.26
CA LEU A 40 -16.53 10.12 1.96
C LEU A 40 -17.33 10.29 0.68
N ASN A 41 -18.35 11.15 0.73
CA ASN A 41 -18.95 11.75 -0.45
C ASN A 41 -18.60 13.24 -0.44
N VAL A 42 -18.23 13.79 -1.59
CA VAL A 42 -17.86 15.21 -1.67
C VAL A 42 -19.04 16.11 -1.29
N GLN A 43 -18.76 17.14 -0.51
CA GLN A 43 -19.71 18.16 -0.09
C GLN A 43 -19.26 19.55 -0.60
N PRO A 44 -19.88 20.05 -1.69
CA PRO A 44 -19.70 21.43 -2.10
C PRO A 44 -20.18 22.41 -1.01
N PRO A 45 -19.57 23.61 -0.89
CA PRO A 45 -18.59 24.17 -1.83
C PRO A 45 -17.12 23.82 -1.52
N HIS A 46 -16.85 23.09 -0.43
CA HIS A 46 -15.49 22.80 0.07
C HIS A 46 -14.82 21.61 -0.59
N GLU A 47 -15.60 20.74 -1.19
CA GLU A 47 -15.16 19.53 -1.87
C GLU A 47 -15.87 19.47 -3.22
N ASN A 48 -15.21 18.90 -4.22
CA ASN A 48 -15.73 18.87 -5.57
C ASN A 48 -15.15 17.71 -6.39
N ALA A 49 -15.40 17.76 -7.69
CA ALA A 49 -14.90 16.80 -8.66
C ALA A 49 -13.37 16.55 -8.63
N CYS A 50 -12.58 17.44 -8.04
CA CYS A 50 -11.14 17.31 -7.92
C CYS A 50 -10.66 16.98 -6.49
N THR A 51 -11.55 16.72 -5.53
CA THR A 51 -11.18 16.18 -4.20
C THR A 51 -10.44 14.86 -4.37
N ALA A 52 -9.21 14.76 -3.85
CA ALA A 52 -8.31 13.64 -4.14
C ALA A 52 -7.16 13.54 -3.14
N CYS A 53 -6.08 12.83 -3.52
CA CYS A 53 -4.84 12.75 -2.74
C CYS A 53 -5.07 12.30 -1.29
N TYR A 54 -5.77 11.18 -1.14
CA TYR A 54 -6.16 10.62 0.15
C TYR A 54 -4.99 9.90 0.83
N ASN A 55 -4.79 10.17 2.12
CA ASN A 55 -3.80 9.53 2.98
C ASN A 55 -4.43 9.27 4.35
N LEU A 56 -4.47 7.99 4.76
CA LEU A 56 -5.00 7.53 6.03
C LEU A 56 -3.86 7.10 6.95
N ILE A 57 -3.88 7.59 8.19
CA ILE A 57 -2.94 7.18 9.23
C ILE A 57 -3.69 6.88 10.53
N GLY A 58 -3.17 5.96 11.33
CA GLY A 58 -3.57 5.78 12.72
C GLY A 58 -2.56 6.46 13.64
N ASP A 59 -3.04 7.10 14.71
CA ASP A 59 -2.17 7.79 15.68
C ASP A 59 -1.50 6.84 16.70
N GLY A 60 -1.90 5.57 16.73
CA GLY A 60 -1.46 4.57 17.71
C GLY A 60 -2.27 4.57 19.02
N ASP A 61 -3.11 5.58 19.24
CA ASP A 61 -4.00 5.75 20.39
C ASP A 61 -5.47 5.39 20.05
N GLY A 62 -5.70 4.86 18.85
CA GLY A 62 -7.01 4.45 18.32
C GLY A 62 -7.70 5.50 17.44
N GLY A 63 -7.11 6.69 17.30
CA GLY A 63 -7.59 7.71 16.38
C GLY A 63 -7.09 7.48 14.95
N LEU A 64 -7.96 7.71 13.98
CA LEU A 64 -7.65 7.62 12.55
C LEU A 64 -7.84 8.99 11.89
N PHE A 65 -6.86 9.39 11.09
CA PHE A 65 -6.82 10.66 10.37
C PHE A 65 -6.78 10.37 8.87
N LEU A 66 -7.79 10.85 8.15
CA LEU A 66 -7.82 10.82 6.69
C LEU A 66 -7.56 12.24 6.17
N TYR A 67 -6.33 12.49 5.72
CA TYR A 67 -5.95 13.72 5.03
C TYR A 67 -6.27 13.61 3.54
N TYR A 68 -6.71 14.72 2.95
CA TYR A 68 -7.08 14.76 1.54
C TYR A 68 -7.05 16.18 1.00
N ARG A 69 -6.88 16.31 -0.33
CA ARG A 69 -7.15 17.56 -1.03
C ARG A 69 -8.66 17.82 -1.00
N GLY A 70 -9.08 18.84 -0.27
CA GLY A 70 -10.47 19.26 -0.14
C GLY A 70 -10.95 20.02 -1.37
N PHE A 71 -10.64 21.31 -1.41
CA PHE A 71 -11.07 22.22 -2.47
C PHE A 71 -10.03 22.37 -3.58
N TYR A 72 -10.49 22.40 -4.83
CA TYR A 72 -9.71 22.77 -6.00
C TYR A 72 -10.52 23.73 -6.91
N PRO A 73 -9.97 24.88 -7.34
CA PRO A 73 -10.68 25.87 -8.14
C PRO A 73 -10.79 25.44 -9.63
N ILE A 74 -11.81 24.66 -9.96
CA ILE A 74 -12.08 24.18 -11.32
C ILE A 74 -12.36 25.35 -12.28
N GLY A 75 -11.82 25.29 -13.50
CA GLY A 75 -12.12 26.24 -14.58
C GLY A 75 -11.39 27.58 -14.51
N VAL A 76 -10.52 27.77 -13.50
CA VAL A 76 -9.65 28.95 -13.42
C VAL A 76 -8.35 28.66 -14.19
N ASN A 77 -7.82 29.63 -14.95
CA ASN A 77 -6.61 29.50 -15.78
C ASN A 77 -5.28 29.30 -14.99
N TYR A 78 -5.36 28.81 -13.76
CA TYR A 78 -4.20 28.58 -12.91
C TYR A 78 -4.01 27.07 -12.74
N ALA A 79 -2.82 26.60 -13.10
CA ALA A 79 -2.37 25.22 -13.03
C ALA A 79 -2.47 24.64 -11.59
N ASP A 80 -2.08 23.38 -11.41
CA ASP A 80 -2.03 22.58 -10.16
C ASP A 80 -1.31 23.25 -8.93
N HIS A 81 -1.00 24.54 -9.00
CA HIS A 81 -0.25 25.36 -8.04
C HIS A 81 -1.07 26.54 -7.48
N HIS A 82 -2.39 26.44 -7.47
CA HIS A 82 -3.23 27.53 -6.97
C HIS A 82 -3.22 27.60 -5.44
N GLU A 83 -3.09 28.81 -4.89
CA GLU A 83 -2.98 29.06 -3.44
C GLU A 83 -4.29 28.82 -2.68
N GLN A 84 -5.44 28.82 -3.36
CA GLN A 84 -6.72 28.55 -2.70
C GLN A 84 -7.01 27.05 -2.49
N GLN A 85 -6.11 26.15 -2.91
CA GLN A 85 -6.27 24.73 -2.64
C GLN A 85 -6.21 24.46 -1.13
N THR A 86 -6.97 23.48 -0.66
CA THR A 86 -7.02 23.13 0.76
C THR A 86 -6.70 21.66 1.00
N CYS A 87 -5.99 21.41 2.10
CA CYS A 87 -5.88 20.09 2.68
C CYS A 87 -6.84 20.05 3.85
N ASN A 88 -7.69 19.05 3.86
CA ASN A 88 -8.70 18.83 4.87
C ASN A 88 -8.43 17.50 5.56
N VAL A 89 -9.01 17.33 6.76
CA VAL A 89 -8.92 16.08 7.52
C VAL A 89 -10.31 15.56 7.87
N LEU A 90 -10.50 14.24 7.81
CA LEU A 90 -11.59 13.55 8.48
C LEU A 90 -11.05 12.69 9.62
N LEU A 91 -11.85 12.53 10.68
CA LEU A 91 -11.50 11.71 11.83
C LEU A 91 -12.39 10.47 11.92
N SER A 92 -11.82 9.35 12.36
CA SER A 92 -12.54 8.10 12.62
C SER A 92 -11.90 7.34 13.78
N TYR A 93 -12.61 6.34 14.31
CA TYR A 93 -12.12 5.37 15.29
C TYR A 93 -12.29 3.92 14.83
N ASP A 94 -12.93 3.70 13.68
CA ASP A 94 -13.27 2.36 13.17
C ASP A 94 -12.93 2.16 11.69
N GLY A 95 -12.49 3.21 10.99
CA GLY A 95 -12.17 3.13 9.56
C GLY A 95 -13.42 3.00 8.66
N VAL A 96 -14.62 3.12 9.21
CA VAL A 96 -15.87 2.99 8.47
C VAL A 96 -16.67 4.30 8.54
N HIS A 97 -16.75 4.90 9.73
CA HIS A 97 -17.47 6.12 9.97
C HIS A 97 -16.48 7.27 10.18
N PHE A 98 -16.44 8.18 9.22
CA PHE A 98 -15.61 9.38 9.25
C PHE A 98 -16.46 10.62 9.49
N HIS A 99 -15.93 11.58 10.24
CA HIS A 99 -16.57 12.86 10.49
C HIS A 99 -15.63 14.03 10.17
N ARG A 100 -16.22 15.14 9.70
CA ARG A 100 -15.53 16.42 9.48
C ARG A 100 -15.46 17.16 10.82
N PRO A 101 -14.28 17.32 11.45
CA PRO A 101 -14.18 18.09 12.69
C PRO A 101 -14.33 19.59 12.44
N SER A 102 -14.73 20.34 13.46
CA SER A 102 -14.65 21.81 13.47
C SER A 102 -13.40 22.25 14.21
N LEU A 103 -12.35 22.61 13.49
CA LEU A 103 -11.02 22.85 14.03
C LEU A 103 -10.75 24.30 14.45
N GLY A 104 -11.43 25.26 13.80
CA GLY A 104 -11.26 26.70 14.08
C GLY A 104 -9.84 27.23 13.78
N LEU A 105 -9.13 26.62 12.82
CA LEU A 105 -7.72 26.95 12.50
C LEU A 105 -7.59 28.13 11.52
N PHE A 106 -8.63 28.44 10.76
CA PHE A 106 -8.60 29.48 9.73
C PHE A 106 -9.75 30.47 9.92
N GLU A 107 -9.43 31.76 10.03
CA GLU A 107 -10.42 32.83 10.18
C GLU A 107 -11.38 32.94 8.97
N GLY A 108 -10.92 32.52 7.79
CA GLY A 108 -11.69 32.55 6.54
C GLY A 108 -12.59 31.32 6.31
N ALA A 109 -12.69 30.39 7.25
CA ALA A 109 -13.59 29.25 7.13
C ALA A 109 -15.04 29.72 7.03
N SER A 110 -15.72 29.32 5.96
CA SER A 110 -17.14 29.58 5.70
C SER A 110 -17.81 28.26 5.38
N ASP A 111 -19.11 28.12 5.58
CA ASP A 111 -19.86 26.93 5.11
C ASP A 111 -20.49 27.16 3.72
N ASP A 112 -20.56 28.42 3.29
CA ASP A 112 -21.31 28.85 2.10
C ASP A 112 -20.42 29.24 0.91
N ALA A 113 -19.10 29.33 1.12
CA ALA A 113 -18.15 29.82 0.12
C ALA A 113 -17.06 28.78 -0.20
N PRO A 114 -16.63 28.66 -1.47
CA PRO A 114 -15.57 27.73 -1.86
C PRO A 114 -14.23 28.09 -1.19
N GLY A 115 -13.41 27.07 -0.96
CA GLY A 115 -12.10 27.20 -0.31
C GLY A 115 -12.09 26.58 1.09
N VAL A 116 -11.57 27.32 2.06
CA VAL A 116 -11.35 26.87 3.44
C VAL A 116 -12.64 26.42 4.11
N ALA A 117 -12.59 25.24 4.70
CA ALA A 117 -13.66 24.60 5.47
C ALA A 117 -13.31 24.53 6.96
N GLN A 118 -14.29 24.14 7.78
CA GLN A 118 -14.09 23.94 9.23
C GLN A 118 -13.06 22.85 9.57
N ASN A 119 -12.82 21.91 8.66
CA ASN A 119 -11.86 20.82 8.81
C ASN A 119 -10.58 21.00 7.97
N THR A 120 -10.32 22.22 7.49
CA THR A 120 -9.07 22.53 6.77
C THR A 120 -7.89 22.59 7.75
N ILE A 121 -6.79 21.92 7.40
CA ILE A 121 -5.53 21.88 8.15
C ILE A 121 -4.40 22.64 7.44
N TRP A 122 -4.51 22.85 6.14
CA TRP A 122 -3.56 23.64 5.35
C TRP A 122 -4.25 24.31 4.15
N GLN A 123 -3.85 25.53 3.82
CA GLN A 123 -4.23 26.21 2.58
C GLN A 123 -2.96 26.68 1.85
N GLY A 124 -2.90 26.44 0.55
CA GLY A 124 -1.76 26.77 -0.30
C GLY A 124 -1.56 25.72 -1.38
N TYR A 125 -0.60 25.91 -2.29
CA TYR A 125 -0.35 24.90 -3.32
C TYR A 125 0.16 23.57 -2.75
N GLU A 126 0.81 23.54 -1.58
CA GLU A 126 1.25 22.28 -0.94
C GLU A 126 0.07 21.41 -0.50
N ALA A 127 -1.11 22.01 -0.35
CA ALA A 127 -2.34 21.29 -0.05
C ALA A 127 -2.75 20.33 -1.17
N HIS A 128 -2.20 20.47 -2.38
CA HIS A 128 -2.54 19.63 -3.52
C HIS A 128 -2.38 18.14 -3.19
N ASN A 129 -1.29 17.76 -2.54
CA ASN A 129 -0.92 16.36 -2.35
C ASN A 129 -0.27 16.09 -1.00
N PHE A 130 -0.69 16.85 0.01
CA PHE A 130 -0.27 16.72 1.40
C PHE A 130 -0.42 15.27 1.89
N CYS A 131 0.67 14.66 2.31
CA CYS A 131 0.72 13.27 2.76
C CYS A 131 1.44 13.18 4.10
N ALA A 132 0.71 12.77 5.13
CA ALA A 132 1.18 12.67 6.50
C ALA A 132 1.51 11.23 6.91
N PHE A 133 2.30 11.10 7.97
CA PHE A 133 2.58 9.86 8.69
C PHE A 133 2.84 10.18 10.16
N VAL A 134 2.63 9.19 11.03
CA VAL A 134 3.13 9.21 12.41
C VAL A 134 4.59 8.79 12.35
N ASP A 135 5.46 9.61 12.91
CA ASP A 135 6.89 9.34 12.92
C ASP A 135 7.25 8.37 14.06
N GLU A 136 7.46 7.11 13.67
CA GLU A 136 7.83 6.02 14.57
C GLU A 136 9.34 5.97 14.87
N ASN A 137 10.13 6.95 14.44
CA ASN A 137 11.54 7.04 14.79
C ASN A 137 11.69 7.08 16.33
N PRO A 138 12.41 6.12 16.96
CA PRO A 138 12.59 6.09 18.41
C PRO A 138 13.26 7.34 19.00
N ALA A 139 13.93 8.14 18.16
CA ALA A 139 14.60 9.38 18.54
C ALA A 139 13.78 10.65 18.22
N ILE A 140 12.51 10.52 17.83
CA ILE A 140 11.69 11.65 17.41
C ILE A 140 11.47 12.67 18.54
N ASP A 141 11.49 13.95 18.18
CA ASP A 141 10.98 15.02 19.04
C ASP A 141 9.44 14.88 19.14
N PRO A 142 8.85 14.74 20.34
CA PRO A 142 7.40 14.70 20.50
C PRO A 142 6.65 15.88 19.86
N ALA A 143 7.28 17.05 19.73
CA ALA A 143 6.70 18.20 19.03
C ALA A 143 6.62 18.02 17.49
N ALA A 144 7.27 16.99 16.97
CA ALA A 144 7.25 16.57 15.56
C ALA A 144 6.74 15.11 15.42
N ARG A 145 5.87 14.66 16.33
CA ARG A 145 5.25 13.32 16.32
C ARG A 145 4.64 12.97 14.97
N PHE A 146 4.02 13.94 14.32
CA PHE A 146 3.50 13.81 12.97
C PHE A 146 4.41 14.56 12.01
N LYS A 147 4.63 13.95 10.85
CA LYS A 147 5.38 14.55 9.76
C LYS A 147 4.60 14.41 8.46
N ALA A 148 4.84 15.31 7.53
CA ALA A 148 4.22 15.27 6.22
C ALA A 148 5.10 15.88 5.15
N VAL A 149 4.74 15.62 3.90
CA VAL A 149 5.25 16.38 2.76
C VAL A 149 4.09 16.92 1.92
N GLY A 150 4.30 18.06 1.29
CA GLY A 150 3.35 18.67 0.35
C GLY A 150 4.08 19.36 -0.79
N GLY A 151 3.66 19.11 -2.02
CA GLY A 151 4.39 19.43 -3.24
C GLY A 151 3.64 20.36 -4.17
N GLY A 152 4.41 21.10 -4.98
CA GLY A 152 3.92 22.10 -5.92
C GLY A 152 4.52 21.98 -7.31
N GLY A 153 4.88 20.77 -7.76
CA GLY A 153 5.45 20.52 -9.09
C GLY A 153 6.94 20.18 -9.09
N HIS A 154 7.67 20.64 -10.10
CA HIS A 154 9.07 20.24 -10.31
C HIS A 154 9.99 20.79 -9.22
N ASP A 155 10.75 19.91 -8.56
CA ASP A 155 11.76 20.25 -7.54
C ASP A 155 11.25 21.14 -6.38
N ARG A 156 9.93 21.12 -6.14
CA ARG A 156 9.25 21.87 -5.08
C ARG A 156 8.43 20.95 -4.19
N LEU A 157 9.09 20.36 -3.20
CA LEU A 157 8.48 19.59 -2.12
C LEU A 157 8.82 20.23 -0.77
N PHE A 158 7.84 20.38 0.11
CA PHE A 158 8.02 20.96 1.44
C PHE A 158 7.79 19.89 2.50
N GLY A 159 8.61 19.91 3.56
CA GLY A 159 8.41 19.09 4.74
C GLY A 159 7.61 19.83 5.80
N PHE A 160 6.80 19.10 6.54
CA PHE A 160 5.95 19.61 7.61
C PHE A 160 6.07 18.75 8.87
N GLN A 161 5.80 19.36 10.02
CA GLN A 161 5.74 18.70 11.31
C GLN A 161 4.55 19.19 12.13
N SER A 162 4.09 18.35 13.05
CA SER A 162 2.99 18.63 13.96
C SER A 162 3.11 17.74 15.21
N ASP A 163 2.62 18.23 16.35
CA ASP A 163 2.49 17.46 17.59
C ASP A 163 1.14 16.72 17.69
N ASP A 164 0.09 17.29 17.08
CA ASP A 164 -1.30 16.84 17.17
C ASP A 164 -1.89 16.32 15.84
N GLY A 165 -1.15 16.46 14.73
CA GLY A 165 -1.58 16.06 13.39
C GLY A 165 -2.61 17.01 12.77
N LEU A 166 -2.97 18.12 13.42
CA LEU A 166 -3.99 19.07 13.00
C LEU A 166 -3.40 20.45 12.71
N ARG A 167 -2.43 20.89 13.52
CA ARG A 167 -1.69 22.15 13.36
C ARG A 167 -0.31 21.86 12.81
N TRP A 168 -0.04 22.36 11.61
CA TRP A 168 1.17 22.02 10.88
C TRP A 168 2.05 23.24 10.69
N ASP A 169 3.34 23.07 10.94
CA ASP A 169 4.39 24.01 10.60
C ASP A 169 5.30 23.40 9.53
N ARG A 170 5.90 24.24 8.69
CA ARG A 170 6.97 23.77 7.80
C ARG A 170 8.21 23.47 8.61
N VAL A 171 8.92 22.40 8.27
CA VAL A 171 10.22 22.08 8.91
C VAL A 171 11.31 23.08 8.52
N GLN A 172 11.14 23.77 7.38
CA GLN A 172 11.98 24.86 6.89
C GLN A 172 11.21 25.73 5.86
N GLU A 173 11.65 26.96 5.62
CA GLU A 173 10.99 27.87 4.66
C GLU A 173 11.15 27.40 3.20
N ASP A 174 12.37 27.01 2.83
CA ASP A 174 12.72 26.59 1.47
C ASP A 174 12.28 25.14 1.18
N PRO A 175 12.00 24.77 -0.09
CA PRO A 175 11.76 23.39 -0.46
C PRO A 175 12.91 22.46 -0.04
N LEU A 176 12.56 21.21 0.28
CA LEU A 176 13.51 20.11 0.43
C LEU A 176 14.31 19.96 -0.87
N GLN A 177 15.62 19.73 -0.76
CA GLN A 177 16.52 19.63 -1.90
C GLN A 177 16.42 18.23 -2.55
N ILE A 178 15.27 17.94 -3.14
CA ILE A 178 14.93 16.66 -3.75
C ILE A 178 14.51 16.90 -5.19
N LYS A 179 15.11 16.16 -6.13
CA LYS A 179 14.71 16.24 -7.54
C LYS A 179 13.47 15.39 -7.79
N GLY A 180 12.52 15.87 -8.59
CA GLY A 180 11.33 15.08 -8.91
C GLY A 180 10.20 15.88 -9.53
N ALA A 181 9.06 15.21 -9.67
CA ALA A 181 7.80 15.81 -10.09
C ALA A 181 6.76 15.63 -8.98
N PHE A 182 6.54 16.68 -8.19
CA PHE A 182 5.76 16.65 -6.95
C PHE A 182 4.35 17.23 -7.12
N ASP A 183 3.72 17.03 -8.26
CA ASP A 183 2.30 17.32 -8.58
C ASP A 183 1.40 16.08 -8.43
N SER A 184 1.83 15.08 -7.66
CA SER A 184 1.04 13.92 -7.21
C SER A 184 1.43 13.54 -5.77
N VAL A 185 0.68 12.63 -5.14
CA VAL A 185 0.97 12.17 -3.77
C VAL A 185 2.38 11.60 -3.69
N ASN A 186 3.21 12.21 -2.83
CA ASN A 186 4.55 11.76 -2.49
C ASN A 186 4.48 11.15 -1.10
N VAL A 187 5.04 9.96 -0.91
CA VAL A 187 4.79 9.17 0.30
C VAL A 187 6.03 9.15 1.18
N PRO A 188 6.05 9.96 2.26
CA PRO A 188 7.06 9.87 3.30
C PRO A 188 6.70 8.77 4.30
N MET A 189 7.71 8.11 4.86
CA MET A 189 7.55 7.21 6.00
C MET A 189 8.85 7.09 6.78
N TRP A 190 8.76 6.71 8.05
CA TRP A 190 9.87 6.09 8.76
C TRP A 190 9.88 4.59 8.44
N ASP A 191 10.99 4.08 7.90
CA ASP A 191 11.20 2.66 7.72
C ASP A 191 11.92 2.11 8.96
N GLY A 192 11.17 1.49 9.87
CA GLY A 192 11.71 0.88 11.09
C GLY A 192 12.56 -0.36 10.84
N HIS A 193 12.42 -1.03 9.68
CA HIS A 193 13.24 -2.19 9.32
C HIS A 193 14.67 -1.76 8.97
N VAL A 194 14.82 -0.65 8.25
CA VAL A 194 16.12 -0.13 7.82
C VAL A 194 16.64 0.98 8.74
N GLY A 195 15.78 1.62 9.53
CA GLY A 195 16.13 2.67 10.48
C GLY A 195 16.40 4.02 9.83
N CYS A 196 15.63 4.39 8.79
CA CYS A 196 15.74 5.69 8.13
C CYS A 196 14.39 6.17 7.60
N TYR A 197 14.28 7.46 7.30
CA TYR A 197 13.16 7.99 6.53
C TYR A 197 13.29 7.58 5.07
N ARG A 198 12.15 7.27 4.45
CA ARG A 198 12.01 7.08 3.01
C ARG A 198 11.01 8.07 2.43
N LEU A 199 11.23 8.42 1.18
CA LEU A 199 10.29 9.16 0.37
C LEU A 199 10.14 8.47 -0.99
N PHE A 200 8.91 8.09 -1.32
CA PHE A 200 8.54 7.57 -2.63
C PHE A 200 7.85 8.67 -3.44
N SER A 201 8.45 9.07 -4.55
CA SER A 201 7.95 10.17 -5.38
C SER A 201 7.94 9.81 -6.86
N ARG A 202 7.27 10.64 -7.65
CA ARG A 202 7.24 10.49 -9.09
C ARG A 202 8.38 11.27 -9.75
N TYR A 203 8.83 10.76 -10.89
CA TYR A 203 9.65 11.51 -11.85
C TYR A 203 9.16 11.22 -13.29
N PHE A 204 9.84 11.81 -14.27
CA PHE A 204 9.60 11.50 -15.68
C PHE A 204 10.83 10.84 -16.28
N GLU A 205 10.66 9.60 -16.73
CA GLU A 205 11.65 8.89 -17.55
C GLU A 205 11.38 9.18 -19.03
N GLU A 206 12.42 9.38 -19.82
CA GLU A 206 12.29 9.52 -21.28
C GLU A 206 12.75 8.24 -21.99
N ILE A 207 11.81 7.52 -22.58
CA ILE A 207 12.09 6.30 -23.37
C ILE A 207 11.53 6.50 -24.77
N ASP A 208 12.38 6.37 -25.80
CA ASP A 208 11.98 6.47 -27.21
C ASP A 208 11.16 7.73 -27.55
N GLY A 209 11.49 8.86 -26.92
CA GLY A 209 10.78 10.14 -27.08
C GLY A 209 9.42 10.22 -26.37
N GLN A 210 9.06 9.21 -25.57
CA GLN A 210 7.89 9.23 -24.70
C GLN A 210 8.28 9.57 -23.26
N ARG A 211 7.53 10.47 -22.63
CA ARG A 211 7.67 10.78 -21.20
C ARG A 211 6.81 9.83 -20.38
N ILE A 212 7.45 9.01 -19.57
CA ILE A 212 6.81 8.02 -18.70
C ILE A 212 6.83 8.51 -17.26
N ARG A 213 5.65 8.55 -16.62
CA ARG A 213 5.52 8.77 -15.19
C ARG A 213 6.05 7.55 -14.45
N ALA A 214 7.27 7.63 -13.95
CA ALA A 214 7.94 6.56 -13.22
C ALA A 214 8.09 6.94 -11.74
N ILE A 215 8.46 5.96 -10.91
CA ILE A 215 8.60 6.14 -9.46
C ILE A 215 10.09 6.05 -9.10
N GLN A 216 10.50 6.87 -8.15
CA GLN A 216 11.82 6.89 -7.56
C GLN A 216 11.69 6.91 -6.03
N SER A 217 12.79 6.58 -5.34
CA SER A 217 12.87 6.70 -3.89
C SER A 217 14.17 7.35 -3.43
N CYS A 218 14.12 8.03 -2.30
CA CYS A 218 15.30 8.51 -1.59
C CYS A 218 15.13 8.27 -0.10
N THR A 219 16.23 8.45 0.64
CA THR A 219 16.32 8.21 2.08
C THR A 219 16.83 9.44 2.80
N SER A 220 16.54 9.53 4.09
CA SER A 220 17.07 10.56 4.99
C SER A 220 17.23 10.00 6.40
N GLU A 221 18.23 10.47 7.14
CA GLU A 221 18.39 10.15 8.56
C GLU A 221 17.63 11.14 9.47
N ASP A 222 17.31 12.33 8.98
CA ASP A 222 16.79 13.45 9.78
C ASP A 222 15.53 14.11 9.21
N PHE A 223 14.99 13.59 8.10
CA PHE A 223 13.83 14.10 7.36
C PHE A 223 14.02 15.45 6.64
N ILE A 224 15.21 16.03 6.72
CA ILE A 224 15.55 17.34 6.14
C ILE A 224 16.57 17.16 5.00
N ASN A 225 17.61 16.38 5.25
CA ASN A 225 18.69 16.11 4.32
C ASN A 225 18.45 14.77 3.64
N TRP A 226 18.13 14.80 2.35
CA TRP A 226 17.76 13.64 1.56
C TRP A 226 18.88 13.22 0.62
N SER A 227 19.02 11.91 0.42
CA SER A 227 19.90 11.35 -0.60
C SER A 227 19.38 11.66 -2.01
N GLU A 228 20.25 11.55 -3.01
CA GLU A 228 19.83 11.67 -4.41
C GLU A 228 18.79 10.58 -4.73
N PRO A 229 17.64 10.93 -5.35
CA PRO A 229 16.64 9.95 -5.72
C PRO A 229 17.16 8.87 -6.66
N VAL A 230 16.79 7.63 -6.36
CA VAL A 230 17.13 6.44 -7.14
C VAL A 230 15.86 5.98 -7.88
N PRO A 231 15.88 5.90 -9.22
CA PRO A 231 14.80 5.32 -10.00
C PRO A 231 14.48 3.88 -9.58
N HIS A 232 13.19 3.55 -9.49
CA HIS A 232 12.77 2.18 -9.25
C HIS A 232 13.14 1.28 -10.41
N GLN A 233 13.55 0.06 -10.09
CA GLN A 233 14.00 -0.95 -11.03
C GLN A 233 13.07 -2.16 -10.98
N TYR A 234 12.97 -2.84 -12.12
CA TYR A 234 12.14 -4.02 -12.32
C TYR A 234 12.95 -5.11 -13.01
N ALA A 235 12.47 -6.36 -12.93
CA ALA A 235 13.10 -7.47 -13.64
C ALA A 235 13.16 -7.26 -15.16
N ASP A 236 14.14 -7.90 -15.81
CA ASP A 236 14.35 -7.82 -17.26
C ASP A 236 13.06 -8.11 -18.05
N GLY A 237 12.78 -7.25 -19.04
CA GLY A 237 11.60 -7.38 -19.90
C GLY A 237 10.28 -6.90 -19.26
N VAL A 238 10.27 -6.50 -17.99
CA VAL A 238 9.13 -5.82 -17.38
C VAL A 238 9.16 -4.34 -17.79
N PRO A 239 8.19 -3.84 -18.58
CA PRO A 239 8.22 -2.49 -19.09
C PRO A 239 7.81 -1.47 -18.02
N LEU A 240 8.30 -0.23 -18.17
CA LEU A 240 7.73 0.91 -17.45
C LEU A 240 6.26 1.11 -17.88
N GLU A 241 5.44 1.55 -16.94
CA GLU A 241 4.07 2.00 -17.17
C GLU A 241 3.93 3.42 -16.61
N GLN A 242 2.87 4.13 -16.99
CA GLN A 242 2.60 5.48 -16.48
C GLN A 242 2.00 5.39 -15.08
N PHE A 243 2.83 5.40 -14.03
CA PHE A 243 2.40 5.38 -12.64
C PHE A 243 2.27 6.80 -12.10
N TYR A 244 1.03 7.23 -11.88
CA TYR A 244 0.73 8.61 -11.47
C TYR A 244 0.91 8.82 -9.97
N THR A 245 0.48 7.84 -9.17
CA THR A 245 0.65 7.75 -7.72
C THR A 245 1.27 6.39 -7.38
N ASN A 246 1.73 6.19 -6.14
CA ASN A 246 2.32 4.92 -5.71
C ASN A 246 1.58 4.25 -4.54
N ALA A 247 1.04 5.01 -3.57
CA ALA A 247 0.41 4.46 -2.38
C ALA A 247 1.27 3.39 -1.67
N THR A 248 2.57 3.64 -1.54
CA THR A 248 3.51 2.71 -0.90
C THR A 248 3.32 2.67 0.62
N VAL A 249 3.33 1.48 1.21
CA VAL A 249 3.25 1.24 2.67
C VAL A 249 4.19 0.11 3.07
N ALA A 250 4.68 0.11 4.30
CA ALA A 250 5.22 -1.11 4.92
C ALA A 250 4.06 -2.07 5.23
N CYS A 251 4.24 -3.37 4.99
CA CYS A 251 3.23 -4.36 5.30
C CYS A 251 3.08 -4.50 6.82
N PRO A 252 1.89 -4.24 7.41
CA PRO A 252 1.71 -4.36 8.86
C PRO A 252 2.03 -5.77 9.37
N GLY A 253 2.86 -5.89 10.39
CA GLY A 253 3.34 -7.17 10.95
C GLY A 253 4.34 -7.93 10.06
N ALA A 254 4.79 -7.33 8.96
CA ALA A 254 5.81 -7.84 8.05
C ALA A 254 6.58 -6.67 7.40
N GLU A 255 7.00 -5.71 8.20
CA GLU A 255 7.49 -4.39 7.76
C GLU A 255 8.77 -4.44 6.91
N HIS A 256 9.45 -5.59 6.85
CA HIS A 256 10.53 -5.87 5.90
C HIS A 256 10.05 -6.07 4.45
N ILE A 257 8.73 -6.01 4.21
CA ILE A 257 8.09 -6.05 2.90
C ILE A 257 7.34 -4.74 2.69
N LEU A 258 7.71 -4.01 1.64
CA LEU A 258 7.00 -2.85 1.13
C LEU A 258 5.96 -3.29 0.10
N LEU A 259 4.77 -2.71 0.18
CA LEU A 259 3.67 -2.90 -0.75
C LEU A 259 3.39 -1.57 -1.44
N SER A 260 3.10 -1.58 -2.74
CA SER A 260 2.71 -0.38 -3.47
C SER A 260 1.52 -0.67 -4.38
N PHE A 261 0.63 0.32 -4.45
CA PHE A 261 -0.61 0.25 -5.22
C PHE A 261 -0.70 1.40 -6.26
N PRO A 262 0.20 1.44 -7.26
CA PRO A 262 0.23 2.55 -8.20
C PRO A 262 -1.06 2.70 -8.99
N MET A 263 -1.47 3.95 -9.21
CA MET A 263 -2.46 4.27 -10.25
C MET A 263 -1.78 4.20 -11.61
N ARG A 264 -2.08 3.16 -12.39
CA ARG A 264 -1.64 3.06 -13.77
C ARG A 264 -2.55 3.90 -14.65
N PHE A 265 -1.94 4.83 -15.38
CA PHE A 265 -2.60 5.77 -16.26
C PHE A 265 -2.41 5.38 -17.73
N LEU A 266 -3.46 5.47 -18.54
CA LEU A 266 -3.43 5.16 -19.95
C LEU A 266 -3.84 6.41 -20.74
N PRO A 267 -2.90 7.34 -21.00
CA PRO A 267 -3.22 8.66 -21.59
C PRO A 267 -3.89 8.57 -22.96
N ASN A 268 -3.59 7.52 -23.73
CA ASN A 268 -4.05 7.36 -25.11
C ASN A 268 -5.34 6.53 -25.22
N ARG A 269 -6.04 6.25 -24.10
CA ARG A 269 -7.33 5.58 -24.09
C ARG A 269 -8.38 6.53 -23.57
N ASN A 270 -9.48 6.67 -24.30
CA ASN A 270 -10.56 7.60 -23.96
C ASN A 270 -11.90 6.90 -24.10
N LEU A 271 -12.80 7.22 -23.18
CA LEU A 271 -14.23 6.94 -23.25
C LEU A 271 -15.00 8.24 -23.00
N ASP A 272 -16.33 8.16 -22.95
CA ASP A 272 -17.18 9.33 -22.80
C ASP A 272 -16.96 10.04 -21.45
N THR A 273 -16.83 11.37 -21.52
CA THR A 273 -16.60 12.27 -20.38
C THR A 273 -17.63 13.41 -20.35
N GLU A 274 -18.69 13.31 -21.16
CA GLU A 274 -19.77 14.30 -21.18
C GLU A 274 -20.42 14.44 -19.79
N GLY A 275 -20.52 15.68 -19.32
CA GLY A 275 -21.11 16.00 -18.01
C GLY A 275 -20.14 15.97 -16.82
N MET A 276 -18.86 15.71 -17.04
CA MET A 276 -17.82 15.92 -16.02
C MET A 276 -17.66 17.42 -15.71
N ASP A 277 -17.50 17.76 -14.43
CA ASP A 277 -17.09 19.10 -14.02
C ASP A 277 -15.61 19.36 -14.36
N TYR A 278 -14.81 18.29 -14.40
CA TYR A 278 -13.38 18.34 -14.76
C TYR A 278 -13.05 17.23 -15.80
N PRO A 279 -13.40 17.44 -17.07
CA PRO A 279 -13.13 16.46 -18.12
C PRO A 279 -11.62 16.36 -18.40
N GLY A 280 -11.17 15.19 -18.83
CA GLY A 280 -9.77 14.95 -19.17
C GLY A 280 -9.59 13.64 -19.94
N GLU A 281 -8.50 13.56 -20.69
CA GLU A 281 -8.15 12.36 -21.44
C GLU A 281 -7.49 11.30 -20.54
N GLY A 282 -7.61 10.05 -20.96
CA GLY A 282 -7.00 8.90 -20.34
C GLY A 282 -7.95 8.08 -19.48
N LEU A 283 -7.52 6.85 -19.20
CA LEU A 283 -8.16 5.93 -18.25
C LEU A 283 -7.18 5.56 -17.14
N SER A 284 -7.66 5.12 -15.99
CA SER A 284 -6.80 4.55 -14.96
C SER A 284 -7.37 3.32 -14.28
N ASP A 285 -6.46 2.49 -13.75
CA ASP A 285 -6.72 1.40 -12.81
C ASP A 285 -5.63 1.36 -11.73
N ALA A 286 -5.84 0.55 -10.68
CA ALA A 286 -4.80 0.32 -9.67
C ALA A 286 -4.08 -1.00 -9.95
N VAL A 287 -2.75 -1.00 -9.85
CA VAL A 287 -1.92 -2.20 -9.92
C VAL A 287 -1.27 -2.48 -8.57
N PHE A 288 -0.62 -3.64 -8.42
CA PHE A 288 0.07 -4.04 -7.20
C PHE A 288 1.53 -4.38 -7.51
N MET A 289 2.44 -4.02 -6.61
CA MET A 289 3.84 -4.45 -6.63
C MET A 289 4.41 -4.50 -5.21
N SER A 290 5.42 -5.33 -5.00
CA SER A 290 6.13 -5.46 -3.71
C SER A 290 7.61 -5.17 -3.84
N SER A 291 8.26 -4.82 -2.73
CA SER A 291 9.71 -4.63 -2.67
C SER A 291 10.23 -4.97 -1.27
N ARG A 292 11.50 -5.30 -1.17
CA ARG A 292 12.19 -5.53 0.11
C ARG A 292 13.26 -4.48 0.42
N ASP A 293 13.62 -3.65 -0.54
CA ASP A 293 14.67 -2.63 -0.41
C ASP A 293 14.19 -1.20 -0.74
N GLY A 294 13.01 -1.06 -1.34
CA GLY A 294 12.42 0.20 -1.79
C GLY A 294 12.95 0.72 -3.13
N VAL A 295 13.77 -0.06 -3.85
CA VAL A 295 14.37 0.29 -5.15
C VAL A 295 14.10 -0.78 -6.20
N GLN A 296 14.28 -2.06 -5.87
CA GLN A 296 13.91 -3.21 -6.70
C GLN A 296 12.48 -3.61 -6.39
N TRP A 297 11.62 -3.58 -7.40
CA TRP A 297 10.19 -3.86 -7.25
C TRP A 297 9.78 -5.09 -8.06
N ASP A 298 9.17 -6.06 -7.39
CA ASP A 298 8.55 -7.20 -8.03
C ASP A 298 7.22 -6.79 -8.66
N ARG A 299 7.15 -6.95 -9.99
CA ARG A 299 5.99 -6.63 -10.83
C ARG A 299 5.53 -7.83 -11.63
N ARG A 300 5.65 -9.03 -11.07
CA ARG A 300 5.07 -10.26 -11.61
C ARG A 300 3.60 -10.09 -11.97
N PHE A 301 2.83 -9.48 -11.08
CA PHE A 301 1.39 -9.27 -11.27
C PHE A 301 1.13 -8.01 -12.09
N ARG A 302 1.06 -8.16 -13.42
CA ARG A 302 0.84 -7.01 -14.34
C ARG A 302 -0.63 -6.67 -14.59
N GLN A 303 -1.54 -7.53 -14.14
CA GLN A 303 -2.98 -7.26 -14.13
C GLN A 303 -3.31 -6.14 -13.13
N ALA A 304 -4.46 -5.48 -13.35
CA ALA A 304 -5.00 -4.57 -12.34
C ALA A 304 -5.32 -5.33 -11.05
N TRP A 305 -4.90 -4.78 -9.91
CA TRP A 305 -5.35 -5.18 -8.59
C TRP A 305 -6.80 -4.75 -8.36
N LEU A 306 -7.15 -3.52 -8.77
CA LEU A 306 -8.52 -3.03 -8.80
C LEU A 306 -8.89 -2.47 -10.17
N ARG A 307 -9.93 -3.06 -10.77
CA ARG A 307 -10.47 -2.65 -12.08
C ARG A 307 -11.58 -1.59 -11.92
N PRO A 308 -11.81 -0.73 -12.92
CA PRO A 308 -12.89 0.28 -12.89
C PRO A 308 -14.31 -0.27 -12.70
N GLY A 309 -14.54 -1.54 -13.02
CA GLY A 309 -15.84 -2.20 -12.84
C GLY A 309 -16.86 -1.83 -13.93
N ARG A 310 -18.15 -1.92 -13.58
CA ARG A 310 -19.26 -1.72 -14.54
C ARG A 310 -19.75 -0.28 -14.64
N ASP A 311 -19.41 0.56 -13.67
CA ASP A 311 -19.85 1.95 -13.65
C ASP A 311 -19.07 2.77 -14.68
N PRO A 312 -19.72 3.34 -15.72
CA PRO A 312 -19.04 4.12 -16.74
C PRO A 312 -18.29 5.34 -16.18
N ARG A 313 -18.72 5.92 -15.05
CA ARG A 313 -18.06 7.11 -14.46
C ARG A 313 -16.65 6.80 -13.91
N ASN A 314 -16.37 5.53 -13.66
CA ASN A 314 -15.03 5.07 -13.27
C ASN A 314 -14.09 4.85 -14.46
N TRP A 315 -14.61 4.90 -15.70
CA TRP A 315 -13.83 4.75 -16.93
C TRP A 315 -13.34 6.11 -17.45
N THR A 316 -12.65 6.85 -16.59
CA THR A 316 -12.03 8.15 -16.92
C THR A 316 -10.67 8.26 -16.22
N HIS A 317 -9.99 9.40 -16.37
CA HIS A 317 -8.69 9.65 -15.74
C HIS A 317 -8.79 9.75 -14.21
N ARG A 318 -7.70 9.44 -13.51
CA ARG A 318 -7.53 9.61 -12.06
C ARG A 318 -8.58 8.87 -11.19
N ASN A 319 -9.19 7.83 -11.72
CA ASN A 319 -10.11 6.93 -11.04
C ASN A 319 -9.42 5.65 -10.55
N GLN A 320 -10.05 4.99 -9.57
CA GLN A 320 -9.49 3.84 -8.84
C GLN A 320 -8.13 4.17 -8.20
N THR A 321 -7.94 5.41 -7.75
CA THR A 321 -6.68 5.80 -7.09
C THR A 321 -6.71 5.30 -5.66
N THR A 322 -5.80 4.39 -5.31
CA THR A 322 -5.65 3.91 -3.94
C THR A 322 -5.12 5.04 -3.05
N ALA A 323 -5.78 5.26 -1.91
CA ALA A 323 -5.30 6.12 -0.85
C ALA A 323 -4.03 5.52 -0.23
N VAL A 324 -3.13 6.38 0.28
CA VAL A 324 -2.00 5.91 1.08
C VAL A 324 -2.53 5.41 2.42
N GLY A 325 -2.11 4.22 2.85
CA GLY A 325 -2.45 3.69 4.17
C GLY A 325 -3.25 2.40 4.13
N ILE A 326 -3.00 1.56 5.14
CA ILE A 326 -3.68 0.31 5.41
C ILE A 326 -3.92 0.23 6.91
N ILE A 327 -5.13 -0.12 7.32
CA ILE A 327 -5.48 -0.23 8.73
C ILE A 327 -6.15 -1.57 9.01
N ASP A 328 -5.89 -2.11 10.19
CA ASP A 328 -6.68 -3.21 10.72
C ASP A 328 -8.02 -2.65 11.22
N THR A 329 -9.12 -3.15 10.65
CA THR A 329 -10.48 -2.76 11.05
C THR A 329 -11.17 -3.83 11.89
N GLY A 330 -10.44 -4.85 12.34
CA GLY A 330 -10.99 -6.02 13.01
C GLY A 330 -11.55 -7.05 12.05
N ASP A 331 -12.22 -8.06 12.60
CA ASP A 331 -12.89 -9.15 11.85
C ASP A 331 -11.98 -9.91 10.87
N SER A 332 -10.68 -9.95 11.14
CA SER A 332 -9.70 -10.59 10.25
C SER A 332 -9.67 -9.97 8.85
N GLU A 333 -9.97 -8.67 8.72
CA GLU A 333 -9.86 -7.91 7.46
C GLU A 333 -9.07 -6.59 7.64
N TRP A 334 -8.20 -6.30 6.69
CA TRP A 334 -7.57 -4.98 6.56
C TRP A 334 -8.39 -4.09 5.64
N SER A 335 -8.44 -2.80 5.94
CA SER A 335 -9.10 -1.80 5.12
C SER A 335 -8.12 -0.90 4.40
N MET A 336 -8.46 -0.61 3.16
CA MET A 336 -7.85 0.40 2.31
C MET A 336 -8.95 1.23 1.64
N TYR A 337 -8.58 2.28 0.92
CA TYR A 337 -9.55 3.21 0.34
C TYR A 337 -9.18 3.56 -1.08
N VAL A 338 -10.19 3.76 -1.92
CA VAL A 338 -10.00 4.02 -3.36
C VAL A 338 -10.92 5.12 -3.83
N SER A 339 -10.39 6.07 -4.60
CA SER A 339 -11.17 7.14 -5.18
C SER A 339 -11.99 6.65 -6.37
N GLN A 340 -13.22 7.13 -6.46
CA GLN A 340 -14.13 6.85 -7.57
C GLN A 340 -14.83 8.14 -7.97
N HIS A 341 -15.18 8.22 -9.24
CA HIS A 341 -15.83 9.35 -9.87
C HIS A 341 -14.98 10.63 -9.79
N TYR A 342 -13.64 10.52 -9.87
CA TYR A 342 -12.81 11.71 -10.06
C TYR A 342 -13.25 12.45 -11.33
N GLY A 343 -13.40 13.76 -11.20
CA GLY A 343 -13.85 14.67 -12.25
C GLY A 343 -15.37 14.81 -12.38
N TRP A 344 -16.14 14.08 -11.58
CA TRP A 344 -17.60 14.19 -11.51
C TRP A 344 -18.07 14.86 -10.21
N ASN A 345 -19.27 15.45 -10.23
CA ASN A 345 -19.84 16.13 -9.06
C ASN A 345 -20.17 15.20 -7.88
N ASP A 346 -20.21 13.88 -8.11
CA ASP A 346 -20.46 12.83 -7.12
C ASP A 346 -19.21 12.02 -6.78
N ASN A 347 -18.03 12.62 -6.96
CA ASN A 347 -16.74 12.10 -6.51
C ASN A 347 -16.82 11.58 -5.06
N HIS A 348 -16.21 10.43 -4.79
CA HIS A 348 -16.29 9.78 -3.49
C HIS A 348 -15.10 8.87 -3.21
N LEU A 349 -14.91 8.58 -1.91
CA LEU A 349 -13.95 7.60 -1.43
C LEU A 349 -14.70 6.35 -0.96
N ARG A 350 -14.29 5.20 -1.49
CA ARG A 350 -14.84 3.90 -1.13
C ARG A 350 -13.85 3.13 -0.26
N ARG A 351 -14.36 2.47 0.79
CA ARG A 351 -13.61 1.46 1.54
C ARG A 351 -13.52 0.17 0.73
N VAL A 352 -12.35 -0.43 0.69
CA VAL A 352 -12.13 -1.79 0.18
C VAL A 352 -11.45 -2.61 1.25
N THR A 353 -11.70 -3.91 1.28
CA THR A 353 -11.09 -4.81 2.27
C THR A 353 -10.23 -5.87 1.62
N VAL A 354 -9.18 -6.27 2.32
CA VAL A 354 -8.27 -7.33 1.94
C VAL A 354 -8.05 -8.26 3.12
N ARG A 355 -7.75 -9.51 2.82
CA ARG A 355 -7.25 -10.46 3.80
C ARG A 355 -5.90 -9.98 4.37
N PRO A 356 -5.69 -9.97 5.70
CA PRO A 356 -4.40 -9.74 6.32
C PRO A 356 -3.34 -10.65 5.70
N TRP A 357 -2.24 -10.05 5.25
CA TRP A 357 -1.15 -10.73 4.54
C TRP A 357 -1.58 -11.54 3.30
N GLY A 358 -2.74 -11.22 2.70
CA GLY A 358 -3.39 -11.99 1.65
C GLY A 358 -3.48 -11.33 0.27
N PHE A 359 -2.59 -10.40 -0.05
CA PHE A 359 -2.55 -9.75 -1.38
C PHE A 359 -2.29 -10.73 -2.52
N ALA A 360 -1.46 -11.74 -2.27
CA ALA A 360 -1.19 -12.83 -3.19
C ALA A 360 -1.11 -14.17 -2.44
N SER A 361 -1.34 -15.27 -3.15
CA SER A 361 -1.20 -16.63 -2.64
C SER A 361 -0.40 -17.51 -3.61
N VAL A 362 0.07 -18.65 -3.12
CA VAL A 362 0.28 -19.85 -3.93
C VAL A 362 -1.04 -20.62 -3.98
N ARG A 363 -1.55 -20.87 -5.18
CA ARG A 363 -2.86 -21.50 -5.43
C ARG A 363 -2.73 -22.82 -6.17
N ALA A 364 -3.47 -23.83 -5.71
CA ALA A 364 -3.82 -25.03 -6.48
C ALA A 364 -5.33 -25.02 -6.77
N ASP A 365 -5.73 -25.19 -8.03
CA ASP A 365 -7.16 -25.28 -8.38
C ASP A 365 -7.72 -26.71 -8.17
N ASP A 366 -6.86 -27.73 -8.20
CA ASP A 366 -7.22 -29.13 -7.97
C ASP A 366 -6.22 -29.75 -7.00
N HIS A 367 -5.02 -30.10 -7.47
CA HIS A 367 -3.92 -30.61 -6.65
C HIS A 367 -2.59 -30.01 -7.14
N GLY A 368 -1.69 -29.71 -6.20
CA GLY A 368 -0.32 -29.32 -6.53
C GLY A 368 0.55 -29.14 -5.28
N GLU A 369 1.79 -28.74 -5.49
CA GLU A 369 2.75 -28.50 -4.42
C GLU A 369 3.63 -27.29 -4.69
N ALA A 370 4.15 -26.73 -3.60
CA ALA A 370 5.19 -25.72 -3.60
C ALA A 370 6.34 -26.17 -2.71
N LEU A 371 7.56 -25.83 -3.11
CA LEU A 371 8.79 -26.14 -2.39
C LEU A 371 9.53 -24.86 -2.11
N THR A 372 9.93 -24.65 -0.86
CA THR A 372 10.76 -23.50 -0.49
C THR A 372 12.23 -23.73 -0.86
N PRO A 373 13.03 -22.65 -0.98
CA PRO A 373 14.47 -22.77 -0.88
C PRO A 373 14.88 -23.31 0.51
N PRO A 374 16.13 -23.78 0.66
CA PRO A 374 16.69 -24.07 1.98
C PRO A 374 16.58 -22.86 2.91
N LEU A 375 16.08 -23.07 4.12
CA LEU A 375 15.83 -22.02 5.10
C LEU A 375 16.13 -22.46 6.54
N THR A 376 16.25 -21.48 7.43
CA THR A 376 16.39 -21.59 8.88
C THR A 376 15.39 -20.63 9.56
N PHE A 377 15.07 -20.90 10.83
CA PHE A 377 14.04 -20.17 11.59
C PHE A 377 14.28 -20.27 13.10
N ASP A 378 13.56 -19.45 13.87
CA ASP A 378 13.71 -19.29 15.34
C ASP A 378 12.40 -19.51 16.13
N GLY A 379 11.33 -20.01 15.51
CA GLY A 379 10.04 -20.33 16.17
C GLY A 379 9.83 -21.82 16.47
N ALA A 380 8.94 -22.12 17.40
CA ALA A 380 8.58 -23.48 17.83
C ALA A 380 7.36 -24.05 17.11
N GLU A 381 6.55 -23.21 16.45
CA GLU A 381 5.39 -23.62 15.66
C GLU A 381 5.45 -23.05 14.25
N LEU A 382 5.02 -23.81 13.23
CA LEU A 382 4.84 -23.29 11.86
C LEU A 382 3.39 -22.80 11.71
N HIS A 383 3.20 -21.51 11.57
CA HIS A 383 1.88 -20.91 11.31
C HIS A 383 1.69 -20.60 9.83
N LEU A 384 0.47 -20.86 9.36
CA LEU A 384 0.04 -20.70 7.98
C LEU A 384 -1.18 -19.78 7.92
N ASN A 385 -1.21 -18.96 6.87
CA ASN A 385 -2.37 -18.23 6.44
C ASN A 385 -2.89 -18.87 5.15
N TYR A 386 -4.04 -19.53 5.18
CA TYR A 386 -4.57 -20.29 4.04
C TYR A 386 -6.10 -20.21 3.95
N ALA A 387 -6.62 -20.50 2.76
CA ALA A 387 -8.04 -20.75 2.54
C ALA A 387 -8.23 -21.97 1.63
N THR A 388 -9.17 -22.84 1.96
CA THR A 388 -9.50 -24.03 1.16
C THR A 388 -10.99 -24.07 0.83
N SER A 389 -11.37 -24.83 -0.19
CA SER A 389 -12.76 -25.29 -0.26
C SER A 389 -13.04 -26.33 0.82
N ALA A 390 -14.31 -26.70 1.00
CA ALA A 390 -14.71 -27.75 1.95
C ALA A 390 -14.17 -29.15 1.60
N ALA A 391 -13.77 -29.36 0.33
CA ALA A 391 -13.15 -30.60 -0.13
C ALA A 391 -11.62 -30.49 -0.25
N GLY A 392 -11.09 -29.25 -0.18
CA GLY A 392 -9.68 -28.96 -0.29
C GLY A 392 -8.92 -29.17 1.02
N SER A 393 -7.59 -29.12 0.93
CA SER A 393 -6.72 -29.19 2.10
C SER A 393 -5.33 -28.60 1.84
N VAL A 394 -4.64 -28.28 2.93
CA VAL A 394 -3.21 -27.94 2.97
C VAL A 394 -2.50 -28.92 3.89
N ARG A 395 -1.33 -29.40 3.46
CA ARG A 395 -0.43 -30.25 4.26
C ARG A 395 1.01 -29.76 4.08
N VAL A 396 1.82 -29.89 5.12
CA VAL A 396 3.23 -29.49 5.09
C VAL A 396 4.13 -30.65 5.46
N GLU A 397 5.11 -30.93 4.61
CA GLU A 397 6.25 -31.80 4.91
C GLU A 397 7.50 -30.95 5.14
N ILE A 398 8.24 -31.26 6.20
CA ILE A 398 9.54 -30.64 6.48
C ILE A 398 10.65 -31.60 6.04
N GLN A 399 11.48 -31.13 5.13
CA GLN A 399 12.61 -31.86 4.58
C GLN A 399 13.94 -31.33 5.14
N ASP A 400 14.98 -32.15 5.14
CA ASP A 400 16.35 -31.65 5.31
C ASP A 400 16.83 -30.84 4.09
N GLY A 401 18.02 -30.26 4.19
CA GLY A 401 18.62 -29.47 3.10
C GLY A 401 18.83 -30.24 1.79
N ASP A 402 18.88 -31.59 1.83
CA ASP A 402 19.02 -32.46 0.67
C ASP A 402 17.65 -32.88 0.08
N GLY A 403 16.54 -32.43 0.67
CA GLY A 403 15.18 -32.71 0.23
C GLY A 403 14.62 -34.06 0.71
N LYS A 404 15.23 -34.67 1.74
CA LYS A 404 14.70 -35.89 2.35
C LYS A 404 13.73 -35.52 3.49
N PRO A 405 12.52 -36.11 3.55
CA PRO A 405 11.59 -35.87 4.66
C PRO A 405 12.22 -36.19 6.02
N LEU A 406 12.05 -35.28 6.99
CA LEU A 406 12.50 -35.51 8.36
C LEU A 406 11.55 -36.48 9.08
N PRO A 407 12.07 -37.42 9.90
CA PRO A 407 11.22 -38.35 10.64
C PRO A 407 10.19 -37.62 11.52
N GLY A 408 8.90 -37.98 11.38
CA GLY A 408 7.80 -37.35 12.11
C GLY A 408 7.23 -36.08 11.48
N TYR A 409 7.85 -35.59 10.40
CA TYR A 409 7.44 -34.39 9.65
C TYR A 409 7.19 -34.69 8.15
N GLY A 410 7.03 -35.96 7.79
CA GLY A 410 6.73 -36.38 6.41
C GLY A 410 5.26 -36.17 6.04
N LEU A 411 4.93 -36.23 4.75
CA LEU A 411 3.53 -36.10 4.28
C LEU A 411 2.57 -37.14 4.88
N ASP A 412 3.03 -38.37 5.12
CA ASP A 412 2.21 -39.42 5.74
C ASP A 412 1.90 -39.12 7.22
N ASP A 413 2.73 -38.30 7.87
CA ASP A 413 2.52 -37.83 9.24
C ASP A 413 1.77 -36.49 9.29
N ALA A 414 1.69 -35.74 8.19
CA ALA A 414 1.11 -34.40 8.13
C ALA A 414 -0.43 -34.46 8.17
N GLN A 415 -1.04 -33.69 9.07
CA GLN A 415 -2.49 -33.58 9.16
C GLN A 415 -3.05 -32.69 8.05
N HIS A 416 -4.24 -33.03 7.55
CA HIS A 416 -4.96 -32.19 6.61
C HIS A 416 -5.52 -30.95 7.32
N LEU A 417 -5.05 -29.77 6.93
CA LEU A 417 -5.60 -28.49 7.34
C LEU A 417 -6.65 -28.07 6.29
N PHE A 418 -7.77 -27.53 6.75
CA PHE A 418 -8.86 -27.04 5.89
C PHE A 418 -9.58 -25.90 6.60
N GLY A 419 -10.29 -25.05 5.84
CA GLY A 419 -10.94 -23.86 6.37
C GLY A 419 -10.37 -22.57 5.79
N ASP A 420 -10.65 -21.46 6.45
CA ASP A 420 -10.23 -20.12 6.06
C ASP A 420 -9.56 -19.43 7.25
N GLU A 421 -8.25 -19.65 7.40
CA GLU A 421 -7.49 -19.32 8.61
C GLU A 421 -6.38 -18.32 8.32
N ILE A 422 -6.33 -17.23 9.11
CA ILE A 422 -5.29 -16.18 8.99
C ILE A 422 -3.98 -16.61 9.64
N ASP A 423 -4.05 -17.46 10.67
CA ASP A 423 -2.91 -17.88 11.48
C ASP A 423 -3.21 -19.21 12.19
N ASP A 424 -3.19 -20.33 11.47
CA ASP A 424 -3.32 -21.67 12.06
C ASP A 424 -2.00 -22.46 12.01
N VAL A 425 -1.82 -23.37 12.96
CA VAL A 425 -0.59 -24.13 13.19
C VAL A 425 -0.59 -25.41 12.35
N ALA A 426 0.51 -25.65 11.62
CA ALA A 426 0.75 -26.92 10.95
C ALA A 426 0.99 -28.04 11.98
N ARG A 427 0.36 -29.20 11.74
CA ARG A 427 0.35 -30.33 12.69
C ARG A 427 0.74 -31.64 12.02
N TRP A 428 1.43 -32.49 12.78
CA TRP A 428 1.77 -33.85 12.39
C TRP A 428 1.21 -34.87 13.40
N THR A 429 1.44 -36.17 13.18
CA THR A 429 0.95 -37.26 14.06
C THR A 429 1.43 -37.12 15.51
N SER A 430 2.64 -36.60 15.71
CA SER A 430 3.28 -36.54 17.03
C SER A 430 2.90 -35.28 17.82
N ASP A 431 2.92 -34.11 17.19
CA ASP A 431 2.39 -32.82 17.68
C ASP A 431 2.56 -31.73 16.57
N SER A 432 2.57 -30.46 16.95
CA SER A 432 2.89 -29.25 16.18
C SER A 432 4.31 -28.70 16.40
N ASP A 433 5.05 -29.23 17.37
CA ASP A 433 6.36 -28.70 17.78
C ASP A 433 7.45 -28.92 16.73
N VAL A 434 8.09 -27.82 16.32
CA VAL A 434 9.27 -27.78 15.45
C VAL A 434 10.51 -27.23 16.16
N SER A 435 10.50 -27.05 17.49
CA SER A 435 11.61 -26.48 18.25
C SER A 435 12.93 -27.24 18.09
N SER A 436 12.86 -28.57 17.91
CA SER A 436 14.03 -29.42 17.65
C SER A 436 14.73 -29.15 16.29
N LEU A 437 14.08 -28.36 15.43
CA LEU A 437 14.54 -28.01 14.10
C LEU A 437 15.11 -26.58 14.02
N ILE A 438 15.01 -25.78 15.08
CA ILE A 438 15.54 -24.41 15.14
C ILE A 438 17.03 -24.39 14.76
N GLY A 439 17.40 -23.44 13.88
CA GLY A 439 18.75 -23.30 13.35
C GLY A 439 19.23 -24.41 12.40
N ARG A 440 18.43 -25.46 12.15
CA ARG A 440 18.74 -26.48 11.14
C ARG A 440 18.27 -26.00 9.77
N THR A 441 19.09 -26.22 8.74
CA THR A 441 18.67 -25.99 7.37
C THR A 441 17.60 -27.01 6.96
N VAL A 442 16.41 -26.53 6.64
CA VAL A 442 15.27 -27.32 6.20
C VAL A 442 14.68 -26.79 4.90
N ARG A 443 13.74 -27.53 4.33
CA ARG A 443 12.87 -27.07 3.24
C ARG A 443 11.43 -27.42 3.59
N LEU A 444 10.49 -26.58 3.17
CA LEU A 444 9.06 -26.86 3.33
C LEU A 444 8.51 -27.29 1.98
N ARG A 445 7.94 -28.50 1.94
CA ARG A 445 7.11 -28.97 0.82
C ARG A 445 5.66 -28.84 1.25
N VAL A 446 4.95 -27.88 0.67
CA VAL A 446 3.53 -27.66 0.92
C VAL A 446 2.74 -28.35 -0.18
N VAL A 447 1.83 -29.24 0.18
CA VAL A 447 0.86 -29.85 -0.74
C VAL A 447 -0.48 -29.16 -0.55
N LEU A 448 -1.05 -28.70 -1.66
CA LEU A 448 -2.30 -27.94 -1.71
C LEU A 448 -3.32 -28.68 -2.59
N GLU A 449 -4.56 -28.72 -2.13
CA GLU A 449 -5.69 -29.28 -2.86
C GLU A 449 -6.85 -28.28 -2.78
N ASP A 450 -7.30 -27.73 -3.92
CA ASP A 450 -8.32 -26.66 -4.01
C ASP A 450 -8.16 -25.60 -2.90
N ALA A 451 -6.99 -24.97 -2.88
CA ALA A 451 -6.50 -24.15 -1.78
C ALA A 451 -5.59 -23.00 -2.22
N ASP A 452 -5.56 -21.96 -1.39
CA ASP A 452 -4.68 -20.81 -1.43
C ASP A 452 -3.84 -20.74 -0.16
N LEU A 453 -2.51 -20.63 -0.28
CA LEU A 453 -1.60 -20.32 0.82
C LEU A 453 -1.05 -18.89 0.65
N PHE A 454 -1.36 -18.00 1.58
CA PHE A 454 -1.10 -16.55 1.48
C PHE A 454 0.21 -16.12 2.14
N SER A 455 0.51 -16.67 3.33
CA SER A 455 1.73 -16.39 4.08
C SER A 455 2.06 -17.52 5.05
N LEU A 456 3.30 -17.50 5.56
CA LEU A 456 3.75 -18.38 6.63
C LEU A 456 4.67 -17.64 7.61
N ARG A 457 4.81 -18.17 8.83
CA ARG A 457 5.81 -17.73 9.82
C ARG A 457 6.16 -18.87 10.78
N PHE A 458 7.31 -18.78 11.43
CA PHE A 458 7.61 -19.60 12.60
C PHE A 458 7.38 -18.77 13.87
N GLY A 459 6.50 -19.24 14.75
CA GLY A 459 6.01 -18.53 15.93
C GLY A 459 6.56 -19.04 17.24
#